data_AF-A0A8S9JCA3-F1
#
_entry.id   AF-A0A8S9JCA3-F1
#
_cell.length_a   1.000
_cell.length_b   1.000
_cell.length_c   1.000
_cell.angle_alpha   90.00
_cell.angle_beta   90.00
_cell.angle_gamma   90.00
#
_symmetry.space_group_name_H-M   'P 1'
#
loop_
_entity.id
_entity.type
_entity.pdbx_description
1 polymer ?
#
loop_
_entity_poly.entity_id
_entity_poly.type
_entity_poly.pdbx_seq_one_letter_code
_entity_poly.pdbx_strand_id
1 'polypeptide(L)'
;MRGPLGAVIGRYTSSDGSDKDGIIKHNRKCRDITFLVIFIAFWVSMIVNSSFGFKQGNPLRLTYGLDYEGNVCGSSHRHRDLTQLELRYWLNPNQVYESGLKDGETTLANARTICLLDCPEPSDDTLSWVCDYPDGEIRLKMDDWIDRNYDYFEFLTPEMRNSSLQLQGPCYPLIFSSVNVYWSCQYIARASNSSLRHWEQMGGVSIQEDMIIDKSIRRSVNSRASVLKRYVADVGKSWPVLIVCGGLVPLFLSIVWLLLIRHFVAAMPWITVVLFNTLLISVTIFYYLKGWF
;
A
#
# COMPACT_ATOMS: atom_id res chain seq x y z
N MET A 1 -45.32 53.47 -11.02
CA MET A 1 -46.46 53.70 -10.09
C MET A 1 -47.19 52.38 -9.91
N ARG A 2 -47.41 51.99 -8.63
CA ARG A 2 -48.42 51.04 -8.11
C ARG A 2 -48.60 49.68 -8.82
N GLY A 3 -48.14 48.62 -8.15
CA GLY A 3 -48.83 47.33 -8.22
C GLY A 3 -50.16 47.34 -7.45
N PRO A 4 -50.93 46.24 -7.53
CA PRO A 4 -51.56 45.72 -6.34
C PRO A 4 -51.34 44.21 -6.17
N LEU A 5 -51.24 43.85 -4.89
CA LEU A 5 -51.12 42.52 -4.32
C LEU A 5 -52.41 41.70 -4.56
N GLY A 6 -52.27 40.55 -5.21
CA GLY A 6 -53.31 39.52 -5.24
C GLY A 6 -53.13 38.56 -4.06
N ALA A 7 -54.04 38.63 -3.10
CA ALA A 7 -54.08 37.76 -1.93
C ALA A 7 -54.36 36.30 -2.34
N VAL A 8 -53.44 35.39 -2.04
CA VAL A 8 -53.75 33.95 -2.02
C VAL A 8 -54.32 33.64 -0.65
N ILE A 9 -55.66 33.64 -0.59
CA ILE A 9 -56.47 33.23 0.54
C ILE A 9 -56.15 31.76 0.84
N GLY A 10 -55.34 31.53 1.87
CA GLY A 10 -55.20 30.23 2.52
C GLY A 10 -56.53 29.89 3.20
N ARG A 11 -57.26 28.95 2.60
CA ARG A 11 -58.52 28.41 3.11
C ARG A 11 -58.22 27.61 4.39
N TYR A 12 -58.25 28.26 5.56
CA TYR A 12 -58.38 27.57 6.83
C TYR A 12 -59.78 26.97 6.91
N THR A 13 -59.86 25.65 6.99
CA THR A 13 -61.09 24.96 7.37
C THR A 13 -61.15 25.00 8.89
N SER A 14 -62.02 25.84 9.45
CA SER A 14 -62.50 25.68 10.83
C SER A 14 -63.18 24.32 10.91
N SER A 15 -62.61 23.41 11.69
CA SER A 15 -63.31 22.22 12.15
C SER A 15 -63.72 22.46 13.59
N ASP A 16 -65.03 22.56 13.78
CA ASP A 16 -65.71 22.51 15.08
C ASP A 16 -65.25 21.29 15.88
N GLY A 17 -65.21 21.47 17.19
CA GLY A 17 -64.79 20.45 18.13
C GLY A 17 -65.82 19.33 18.27
N SER A 18 -65.35 18.10 18.12
CA SER A 18 -65.70 16.90 18.90
C SER A 18 -65.42 15.66 18.04
N ASP A 19 -64.26 15.03 18.24
CA ASP A 19 -64.28 13.65 18.71
C ASP A 19 -62.87 13.14 19.00
N LYS A 20 -62.83 12.26 19.99
CA LYS A 20 -61.62 11.63 20.51
C LYS A 20 -61.03 10.65 19.49
N ASP A 21 -59.70 10.56 19.52
CA ASP A 21 -58.93 9.36 19.20
C ASP A 21 -59.01 8.84 17.76
N GLY A 22 -58.38 9.58 16.85
CA GLY A 22 -58.04 9.09 15.51
C GLY A 22 -56.54 8.88 15.40
N ILE A 23 -56.03 7.78 15.96
CA ILE A 23 -54.69 7.25 15.68
C ILE A 23 -54.42 7.40 14.17
N ILE A 24 -53.43 8.21 13.80
CA ILE A 24 -53.01 8.37 12.41
C ILE A 24 -52.52 7.01 11.91
N LYS A 25 -53.43 6.20 11.37
CA LYS A 25 -53.14 4.90 10.77
C LYS A 25 -52.66 5.14 9.35
N HIS A 26 -51.47 5.73 9.21
CA HIS A 26 -50.80 5.72 7.93
C HIS A 26 -50.23 4.32 7.70
N ASN A 27 -50.85 3.56 6.80
CA ASN A 27 -50.21 2.44 6.10
C ASN A 27 -49.01 2.99 5.32
N ARG A 28 -47.90 3.25 6.01
CA ARG A 28 -46.64 3.68 5.42
C ARG A 28 -46.08 2.48 4.66
N LYS A 29 -46.37 2.38 3.37
CA LYS A 29 -45.70 1.43 2.47
C LYS A 29 -44.23 1.82 2.42
N CYS A 30 -43.31 0.85 2.57
CA CYS A 30 -41.88 1.07 2.40
C CYS A 30 -41.62 1.69 1.01
N ARG A 31 -41.29 2.98 0.98
CA ARG A 31 -41.18 3.77 -0.26
C ARG A 31 -39.87 3.51 -1.02
N ASP A 32 -39.09 2.51 -0.63
CA ASP A 32 -37.71 2.38 -1.12
C ASP A 32 -37.26 0.94 -1.40
N ILE A 33 -38.19 0.08 -1.82
CA ILE A 33 -37.90 -1.32 -2.17
C ILE A 33 -36.97 -1.39 -3.40
N THR A 34 -37.18 -0.53 -4.40
CA THR A 34 -36.33 -0.52 -5.62
C THR A 34 -34.89 -0.14 -5.31
N PHE A 35 -34.67 0.89 -4.48
CA PHE A 35 -33.31 1.28 -4.08
C PHE A 35 -32.67 0.26 -3.14
N LEU A 36 -33.45 -0.41 -2.28
CA LEU A 36 -32.95 -1.54 -1.49
C LEU A 36 -32.41 -2.67 -2.39
N VAL A 37 -33.12 -3.01 -3.47
CA VAL A 37 -32.68 -4.04 -4.43
C VAL A 37 -31.38 -3.62 -5.13
N ILE A 38 -31.28 -2.36 -5.56
CA ILE A 38 -30.06 -1.82 -6.20
C ILE A 38 -28.87 -1.85 -5.22
N PHE A 39 -29.10 -1.47 -3.96
CA PHE A 39 -28.07 -1.49 -2.92
C PHE A 39 -27.57 -2.92 -2.66
N ILE A 40 -28.47 -3.89 -2.54
CA ILE A 40 -28.11 -5.30 -2.35
C ILE A 40 -27.31 -5.81 -3.57
N ALA A 41 -27.76 -5.50 -4.79
CA ALA A 41 -27.05 -5.90 -6.02
C ALA A 41 -25.62 -5.33 -6.08
N PHE A 42 -25.43 -4.07 -5.66
CA PHE A 42 -24.11 -3.45 -5.56
C PHE A 42 -23.19 -4.19 -4.58
N TRP A 43 -23.67 -4.51 -3.38
CA TRP A 43 -22.89 -5.24 -2.38
C TRP A 43 -22.53 -6.65 -2.84
N VAL A 44 -23.48 -7.36 -3.46
CA VAL A 44 -23.23 -8.69 -4.03
C VAL A 44 -22.14 -8.60 -5.11
N SER A 45 -22.21 -7.61 -6.00
CA SER A 45 -21.18 -7.37 -7.03
C SER A 45 -19.80 -7.13 -6.40
N MET A 46 -19.71 -6.29 -5.38
CA MET A 46 -18.43 -6.03 -4.68
C MET A 46 -17.86 -7.27 -3.99
N ILE A 47 -18.70 -8.09 -3.35
CA ILE A 47 -18.26 -9.32 -2.70
C ILE A 47 -17.77 -10.33 -3.74
N VAL A 48 -18.48 -10.49 -4.86
CA VAL A 48 -18.07 -11.40 -5.95
C VAL A 48 -16.75 -10.97 -6.57
N ASN A 49 -16.63 -9.69 -6.93
CA ASN A 49 -15.40 -9.14 -7.52
C ASN A 49 -14.21 -9.25 -6.55
N SER A 50 -14.42 -8.94 -5.27
CA SER A 50 -13.39 -9.08 -4.24
C SER A 50 -12.99 -10.55 -4.07
N SER A 51 -13.97 -11.45 -3.97
CA SER A 51 -13.71 -12.90 -3.82
C SER A 51 -12.94 -13.47 -5.01
N PHE A 52 -13.26 -13.04 -6.22
CA PHE A 52 -12.52 -13.42 -7.42
C PHE A 52 -11.07 -12.91 -7.37
N GLY A 53 -10.88 -11.64 -6.99
CA GLY A 53 -9.56 -11.03 -6.81
C GLY A 53 -8.69 -11.74 -5.76
N PHE A 54 -9.28 -12.14 -4.63
CA PHE A 54 -8.55 -12.88 -3.58
C PHE A 54 -8.31 -14.34 -3.91
N LYS A 55 -9.22 -15.00 -4.66
CA LYS A 55 -9.05 -16.42 -5.02
C LYS A 55 -8.06 -16.63 -6.16
N GLN A 56 -7.99 -15.71 -7.13
CA GLN A 56 -7.10 -15.84 -8.28
C GLN A 56 -5.83 -14.98 -8.16
N GLY A 57 -5.89 -13.89 -7.40
CA GLY A 57 -4.75 -13.01 -7.16
C GLY A 57 -3.92 -13.42 -5.94
N ASN A 58 -2.68 -12.94 -5.89
CA ASN A 58 -1.84 -13.03 -4.70
C ASN A 58 -1.67 -11.62 -4.10
N PRO A 59 -2.30 -11.31 -2.94
CA PRO A 59 -2.24 -9.99 -2.33
C PRO A 59 -0.83 -9.61 -1.85
N LEU A 60 0.07 -10.59 -1.63
CA LEU A 60 1.45 -10.36 -1.21
C LEU A 60 2.26 -9.59 -2.28
N ARG A 61 1.85 -9.62 -3.55
CA ARG A 61 2.50 -8.85 -4.63
C ARG A 61 2.36 -7.34 -4.50
N LEU A 62 1.44 -6.86 -3.67
CA LEU A 62 1.28 -5.41 -3.43
C LEU A 62 2.27 -4.89 -2.39
N THR A 63 2.70 -5.74 -1.46
CA THR A 63 3.57 -5.38 -0.34
C THR A 63 5.02 -5.80 -0.58
N TYR A 64 5.24 -7.01 -1.08
CA TYR A 64 6.57 -7.58 -1.30
C TYR A 64 7.08 -7.35 -2.72
N GLY A 65 8.40 -7.39 -2.86
CA GLY A 65 9.06 -7.34 -4.15
C GLY A 65 8.92 -8.66 -4.93
N LEU A 66 9.24 -8.59 -6.21
CA LEU A 66 9.36 -9.75 -7.08
C LEU A 66 10.84 -9.95 -7.44
N ASP A 67 11.24 -11.19 -7.69
CA ASP A 67 12.53 -11.52 -8.31
C ASP A 67 12.47 -11.45 -9.85
N TYR A 68 13.59 -11.75 -10.51
CA TYR A 68 13.73 -11.74 -11.97
C TYR A 68 12.89 -12.81 -12.68
N GLU A 69 12.38 -13.81 -11.96
CA GLU A 69 11.46 -14.84 -12.48
C GLU A 69 9.98 -14.49 -12.22
N GLY A 70 9.71 -13.43 -11.46
CA GLY A 70 8.37 -12.99 -11.11
C GLY A 70 7.80 -13.68 -9.86
N ASN A 71 8.61 -14.41 -9.09
CA ASN A 71 8.24 -14.97 -7.80
C ASN A 71 8.23 -13.87 -6.73
N VAL A 72 7.35 -14.02 -5.74
CA VAL A 72 7.22 -13.07 -4.61
C VAL A 72 8.23 -13.40 -3.52
N CYS A 73 9.02 -12.42 -3.09
CA CYS A 73 9.92 -12.57 -1.93
C CYS A 73 9.11 -12.85 -0.64
N GLY A 74 9.63 -13.68 0.25
CA GLY A 74 8.97 -14.06 1.52
C GLY A 74 7.85 -15.08 1.37
N SER A 75 7.79 -15.81 0.25
CA SER A 75 6.76 -16.82 -0.01
C SER A 75 7.36 -18.06 -0.66
N SER A 76 6.79 -19.22 -0.33
CA SER A 76 7.16 -20.47 -1.00
C SER A 76 6.51 -20.55 -2.38
N HIS A 77 7.27 -20.93 -3.41
CA HIS A 77 6.78 -21.16 -4.76
C HIS A 77 7.14 -22.56 -5.24
N ARG A 78 6.47 -23.04 -6.29
CA ARG A 78 6.63 -24.41 -6.79
C ARG A 78 8.05 -24.73 -7.25
N HIS A 79 8.77 -23.74 -7.78
CA HIS A 79 10.13 -23.92 -8.27
C HIS A 79 11.21 -23.56 -7.24
N ARG A 80 10.89 -22.66 -6.29
CA ARG A 80 11.83 -22.12 -5.33
C ARG A 80 11.14 -21.74 -4.03
N ASP A 81 11.72 -22.13 -2.91
CA ASP A 81 11.27 -21.69 -1.60
C ASP A 81 11.97 -20.36 -1.24
N LEU A 82 11.20 -19.27 -1.19
CA LEU A 82 11.70 -17.93 -0.83
C LEU A 82 11.16 -17.47 0.53
N THR A 83 10.65 -18.38 1.35
CA THR A 83 10.03 -18.06 2.65
C THR A 83 10.94 -17.28 3.58
N GLN A 84 12.25 -17.54 3.57
CA GLN A 84 13.23 -16.82 4.39
C GLN A 84 13.75 -15.54 3.70
N LEU A 85 13.58 -15.41 2.39
CA LEU A 85 14.17 -14.35 1.58
C LEU A 85 13.11 -13.26 1.33
N GLU A 86 12.93 -12.37 2.30
CA GLU A 86 11.83 -11.38 2.28
C GLU A 86 12.19 -10.06 1.58
N LEU A 87 13.48 -9.77 1.39
CA LEU A 87 13.97 -8.48 0.87
C LEU A 87 14.27 -8.54 -0.63
N ARG A 88 13.73 -7.60 -1.40
CA ARG A 88 14.11 -7.45 -2.81
C ARG A 88 15.35 -6.58 -3.00
N TYR A 89 16.35 -7.08 -3.71
CA TYR A 89 17.58 -6.38 -4.10
C TYR A 89 17.72 -6.26 -5.62
N TRP A 90 18.33 -5.18 -6.10
CA TRP A 90 18.69 -5.00 -7.51
C TRP A 90 20.15 -5.43 -7.71
N LEU A 91 20.44 -6.28 -8.69
CA LEU A 91 21.82 -6.78 -8.86
C LEU A 91 22.68 -5.84 -9.71
N ASN A 92 22.13 -5.33 -10.81
CA ASN A 92 22.89 -4.53 -11.78
C ASN A 92 22.68 -3.02 -11.53
N PRO A 93 23.69 -2.30 -11.02
CA PRO A 93 23.56 -0.87 -10.76
C PRO A 93 23.41 -0.02 -12.03
N ASN A 94 24.00 -0.44 -13.15
CA ASN A 94 23.88 0.27 -14.43
C ASN A 94 22.44 0.22 -14.97
N GLN A 95 21.75 -0.91 -14.85
CA GLN A 95 20.31 -1.00 -15.22
C GLN A 95 19.45 -0.08 -14.37
N VAL A 96 19.74 0.03 -13.07
CA VAL A 96 19.02 0.93 -12.16
C VAL A 96 19.31 2.39 -12.50
N TYR A 97 20.55 2.72 -12.85
CA TYR A 97 20.95 4.04 -13.31
C TYR A 97 20.22 4.44 -14.60
N GLU A 98 20.26 3.57 -15.63
CA GLU A 98 19.64 3.81 -16.93
C GLU A 98 18.13 4.04 -16.80
N SER A 99 17.47 3.32 -15.89
CA SER A 99 16.04 3.52 -15.60
C SER A 99 15.69 4.89 -15.01
N GLY A 100 16.70 5.62 -14.51
CA GLY A 100 16.58 6.99 -14.03
C GLY A 100 16.71 8.06 -15.11
N LEU A 101 17.24 7.70 -16.29
CA LEU A 101 17.40 8.60 -17.42
C LEU A 101 16.05 8.88 -18.07
N LYS A 102 15.83 10.13 -18.51
CA LYS A 102 14.55 10.53 -19.14
C LYS A 102 14.31 9.87 -20.50
N ASP A 103 15.39 9.48 -21.18
CA ASP A 103 15.38 8.89 -22.52
C ASP A 103 15.78 7.40 -22.52
N GLY A 104 15.83 6.77 -21.34
CA GLY A 104 16.21 5.36 -21.21
C GLY A 104 15.12 4.40 -21.70
N GLU A 105 15.50 3.41 -22.49
CA GLU A 105 14.61 2.33 -22.96
C GLU A 105 14.29 1.31 -21.84
N THR A 106 15.15 1.25 -20.81
CA THR A 106 15.05 0.32 -19.68
C THR A 106 14.17 0.89 -18.56
N THR A 107 13.10 0.18 -18.21
CA THR A 107 12.27 0.52 -17.05
C THR A 107 12.80 -0.19 -15.80
N LEU A 108 12.66 0.41 -14.62
CA LEU A 108 13.09 -0.23 -13.36
C LEU A 108 12.34 -1.56 -13.09
N ALA A 109 11.16 -1.76 -13.70
CA ALA A 109 10.44 -3.03 -13.62
C ALA A 109 11.17 -4.17 -14.36
N ASN A 110 12.00 -3.85 -15.34
CA ASN A 110 12.81 -4.80 -16.11
C ASN A 110 14.23 -4.96 -15.53
N ALA A 111 14.59 -4.18 -14.51
CA ALA A 111 15.87 -4.33 -13.84
C ALA A 111 15.91 -5.69 -13.13
N ARG A 112 17.03 -6.40 -13.26
CA ARG A 112 17.21 -7.71 -12.65
C ARG A 112 17.16 -7.57 -11.13
N THR A 113 16.28 -8.35 -10.49
CA THR A 113 16.05 -8.31 -9.04
C THR A 113 16.09 -9.71 -8.44
N ILE A 114 16.49 -9.82 -7.18
CA ILE A 114 16.60 -11.09 -6.44
C ILE A 114 16.07 -10.89 -5.02
N CYS A 115 15.68 -11.98 -4.35
CA CYS A 115 15.26 -11.98 -2.96
C CYS A 115 16.43 -12.39 -2.06
N LEU A 116 16.69 -11.59 -1.01
CA LEU A 116 17.74 -11.78 -0.01
C LEU A 116 17.13 -11.80 1.41
N LEU A 117 17.90 -12.32 2.37
CA LEU A 117 17.54 -12.31 3.80
C LEU A 117 17.79 -10.90 4.37
N ASP A 118 18.98 -10.38 4.10
CA ASP A 118 19.45 -9.07 4.55
C ASP A 118 20.05 -8.26 3.40
N CYS A 119 20.07 -6.94 3.55
CA CYS A 119 20.64 -6.05 2.53
C CYS A 119 22.17 -6.12 2.55
N PRO A 120 22.81 -6.38 1.40
CA PRO A 120 24.24 -6.57 1.36
C PRO A 120 24.98 -5.23 1.50
N GLU A 121 26.13 -5.29 2.17
CA GLU A 121 27.04 -4.17 2.38
C GLU A 121 28.41 -4.47 1.77
N PRO A 122 29.08 -3.48 1.15
CA PRO A 122 30.42 -3.66 0.62
C PRO A 122 31.44 -3.88 1.73
N SER A 123 32.38 -4.79 1.53
CA SER A 123 33.55 -4.97 2.40
C SER A 123 34.62 -3.88 2.12
N ASP A 124 35.35 -3.50 3.17
CA ASP A 124 36.43 -2.51 3.08
C ASP A 124 37.70 -3.06 2.40
N ASP A 125 37.98 -4.36 2.58
CA ASP A 125 39.25 -4.98 2.17
C ASP A 125 39.16 -5.75 0.84
N THR A 126 38.02 -6.36 0.54
CA THR A 126 37.85 -7.25 -0.63
C THR A 126 36.60 -6.90 -1.42
N LEU A 127 36.60 -7.16 -2.73
CA LEU A 127 35.37 -7.03 -3.52
C LEU A 127 34.41 -8.17 -3.17
N SER A 128 33.28 -7.83 -2.57
CA SER A 128 32.19 -8.75 -2.28
C SER A 128 31.24 -8.86 -3.46
N TRP A 129 30.61 -10.01 -3.66
CA TRP A 129 29.70 -10.25 -4.77
C TRP A 129 28.33 -10.70 -4.30
N VAL A 130 27.30 -10.41 -5.09
CA VAL A 130 26.00 -11.05 -4.99
C VAL A 130 25.74 -11.77 -6.28
N CYS A 131 25.54 -13.07 -6.19
CA CYS A 131 25.25 -13.92 -7.32
C CYS A 131 23.77 -14.26 -7.42
N ASP A 132 23.34 -14.61 -8.63
CA ASP A 132 22.01 -15.13 -8.90
C ASP A 132 21.72 -16.41 -8.09
N TYR A 133 20.48 -16.88 -8.14
CA TYR A 133 20.15 -18.17 -7.54
C TYR A 133 21.01 -19.28 -8.18
N PRO A 134 21.43 -20.29 -7.39
CA PRO A 134 22.30 -21.36 -7.86
C PRO A 134 21.55 -22.36 -8.75
N ASP A 135 21.17 -21.92 -9.95
CA ASP A 135 20.47 -22.72 -10.96
C ASP A 135 21.42 -23.13 -12.09
N GLY A 136 21.08 -24.23 -12.79
CA GLY A 136 21.80 -24.69 -13.97
C GLY A 136 23.10 -25.44 -13.66
N GLU A 137 24.24 -24.92 -14.15
CA GLU A 137 25.56 -25.57 -14.03
C GLU A 137 26.15 -25.47 -12.62
N ILE A 138 25.65 -24.54 -11.80
CA ILE A 138 26.09 -24.32 -10.42
C ILE A 138 25.32 -25.29 -9.51
N ARG A 139 25.97 -26.37 -9.06
CA ARG A 139 25.38 -27.36 -8.14
C ARG A 139 25.52 -26.95 -6.67
N LEU A 140 24.98 -25.79 -6.32
CA LEU A 140 24.94 -25.31 -4.94
C LEU A 140 23.49 -25.37 -4.43
N LYS A 141 23.27 -25.80 -3.18
CA LYS A 141 21.93 -25.75 -2.60
C LYS A 141 21.59 -24.31 -2.20
N MET A 142 20.29 -24.01 -2.10
CA MET A 142 19.84 -22.70 -1.67
C MET A 142 20.36 -22.32 -0.28
N ASP A 143 20.31 -23.26 0.69
CA ASP A 143 20.80 -23.01 2.05
C ASP A 143 22.31 -22.71 2.05
N ASP A 144 23.10 -23.49 1.29
CA ASP A 144 24.54 -23.27 1.15
C ASP A 144 24.86 -21.93 0.46
N TRP A 145 23.99 -21.46 -0.44
CA TRP A 145 24.09 -20.14 -1.08
C TRP A 145 23.82 -19.00 -0.10
N ILE A 146 22.82 -19.17 0.77
CA ILE A 146 22.51 -18.21 1.86
C ILE A 146 23.66 -18.16 2.87
N ASP A 147 24.18 -19.32 3.29
CA ASP A 147 25.28 -19.42 4.26
C ASP A 147 26.59 -18.80 3.74
N ARG A 148 26.74 -18.74 2.41
CA ARG A 148 27.87 -18.08 1.72
C ARG A 148 27.63 -16.59 1.47
N ASN A 149 26.61 -15.99 2.09
CA ASN A 149 26.22 -14.59 1.87
C ASN A 149 26.04 -14.26 0.38
N TYR A 150 25.42 -15.20 -0.35
CA TYR A 150 25.09 -15.06 -1.77
C TYR A 150 26.29 -15.00 -2.73
N ASP A 151 27.51 -15.31 -2.26
CA ASP A 151 28.74 -15.25 -3.05
C ASP A 151 29.27 -16.65 -3.40
N TYR A 152 29.35 -16.94 -4.70
CA TYR A 152 30.07 -18.09 -5.25
C TYR A 152 30.97 -17.70 -6.42
N PHE A 153 31.37 -16.43 -6.53
CA PHE A 153 32.15 -15.90 -7.65
C PHE A 153 33.45 -16.69 -7.89
N GLU A 154 34.09 -17.13 -6.81
CA GLU A 154 35.34 -17.92 -6.87
C GLU A 154 35.13 -19.27 -7.60
N PHE A 155 33.95 -19.87 -7.53
CA PHE A 155 33.65 -21.17 -8.16
C PHE A 155 33.23 -21.05 -9.63
N LEU A 156 33.10 -19.82 -10.16
CA LEU A 156 32.74 -19.61 -11.55
C LEU A 156 33.84 -20.04 -12.52
N THR A 157 33.42 -20.53 -13.68
CA THR A 157 34.29 -20.76 -14.83
C THR A 157 34.85 -19.41 -15.35
N PRO A 158 36.00 -19.41 -16.04
CA PRO A 158 36.58 -18.18 -16.60
C PRO A 158 35.61 -17.40 -17.51
N GLU A 159 34.77 -18.12 -18.26
CA GLU A 159 33.75 -17.52 -19.12
C GLU A 159 32.66 -16.80 -18.32
N MET A 160 32.14 -17.45 -17.26
CA MET A 160 31.14 -16.84 -16.39
C MET A 160 31.69 -15.65 -15.59
N ARG A 161 32.98 -15.68 -15.20
CA ARG A 161 33.63 -14.53 -14.57
C ARG A 161 33.71 -13.34 -15.54
N ASN A 162 34.07 -13.58 -16.79
CA ASN A 162 34.11 -12.52 -17.80
C ASN A 162 32.72 -11.92 -18.06
N SER A 163 31.67 -12.76 -18.12
CA SER A 163 30.27 -12.30 -18.19
C SER A 163 29.86 -11.44 -16.99
N SER A 164 30.29 -11.84 -15.78
CA SER A 164 30.04 -11.10 -14.54
C SER A 164 30.74 -9.72 -14.55
N LEU A 165 31.97 -9.65 -15.08
CA LEU A 165 32.71 -8.39 -15.28
C LEU A 165 32.02 -7.43 -16.27
N GLN A 166 31.21 -7.97 -17.19
CA GLN A 166 30.36 -7.20 -18.11
C GLN A 166 28.97 -6.87 -17.54
N LEU A 167 28.72 -7.16 -16.26
CA LEU A 167 27.40 -7.04 -15.61
C LEU A 167 26.28 -7.82 -16.32
N GLN A 168 26.61 -8.91 -16.98
CA GLN A 168 25.64 -9.82 -17.62
C GLN A 168 25.24 -10.98 -16.70
N GLY A 169 25.90 -11.12 -15.55
CA GLY A 169 25.69 -12.19 -14.58
C GLY A 169 26.63 -13.38 -14.81
N PRO A 170 26.57 -14.43 -13.96
CA PRO A 170 25.59 -14.62 -12.89
C PRO A 170 25.91 -13.87 -11.59
N CYS A 171 27.10 -13.29 -11.44
CA CYS A 171 27.49 -12.55 -10.23
C CYS A 171 27.69 -11.05 -10.51
N TYR A 172 27.38 -10.23 -9.52
CA TYR A 172 27.43 -8.78 -9.61
C TYR A 172 28.22 -8.20 -8.42
N PRO A 173 29.04 -7.15 -8.65
CA PRO A 173 29.89 -6.59 -7.62
C PRO A 173 29.08 -5.73 -6.63
N LEU A 174 29.38 -5.85 -5.34
CA LEU A 174 28.84 -4.96 -4.30
C LEU A 174 29.67 -3.67 -4.22
N ILE A 175 29.20 -2.64 -4.92
CA ILE A 175 29.85 -1.32 -4.96
C ILE A 175 29.07 -0.29 -4.13
N PHE A 176 27.75 -0.36 -4.18
CA PHE A 176 26.87 0.53 -3.44
C PHE A 176 26.38 -0.16 -2.18
N SER A 177 26.50 0.51 -1.04
CA SER A 177 25.83 0.07 0.19
C SER A 177 24.31 0.18 0.01
N SER A 178 23.58 -0.76 0.60
CA SER A 178 22.12 -0.81 0.50
C SER A 178 21.47 -0.93 1.87
N VAL A 179 20.30 -0.30 2.04
CA VAL A 179 19.55 -0.32 3.30
C VAL A 179 18.14 -0.85 3.10
N ASN A 180 17.65 -1.58 4.09
CA ASN A 180 16.29 -2.12 4.07
C ASN A 180 15.27 -0.99 4.26
N VAL A 181 14.48 -0.74 3.21
CA VAL A 181 13.37 0.20 3.23
C VAL A 181 12.12 -0.51 2.71
N TYR A 182 11.27 -0.97 3.63
CA TYR A 182 10.02 -1.70 3.33
C TYR A 182 10.23 -2.92 2.43
N TRP A 183 10.96 -3.92 2.91
CA TRP A 183 11.15 -5.20 2.21
C TRP A 183 11.87 -5.06 0.85
N SER A 184 12.65 -4.00 0.71
CA SER A 184 13.44 -3.70 -0.49
C SER A 184 14.73 -3.01 -0.10
N CYS A 185 15.84 -3.50 -0.62
CA CYS A 185 17.18 -2.95 -0.41
C CYS A 185 17.41 -1.79 -1.39
N GLN A 186 17.47 -0.57 -0.87
CA GLN A 186 17.69 0.64 -1.67
C GLN A 186 19.16 1.03 -1.60
N TYR A 187 19.78 1.30 -2.74
CA TYR A 187 21.16 1.82 -2.78
C TYR A 187 21.26 3.18 -2.12
N ILE A 188 22.34 3.38 -1.39
CA ILE A 188 22.82 4.70 -0.98
C ILE A 188 23.64 5.25 -2.15
N ALA A 189 23.43 6.52 -2.51
CA ALA A 189 24.08 7.19 -3.66
C ALA A 189 25.61 7.36 -3.56
N ARG A 190 26.30 6.55 -2.74
CA ARG A 190 27.74 6.62 -2.53
C ARG A 190 28.35 5.25 -2.76
N ALA A 191 29.16 5.15 -3.81
CA ALA A 191 29.99 3.97 -4.06
C ALA A 191 31.10 3.86 -3.01
N SER A 192 31.48 2.63 -2.67
CA SER A 192 32.67 2.35 -1.87
C SER A 192 33.92 2.53 -2.73
N ASN A 193 34.83 3.41 -2.29
CA ASN A 193 36.08 3.66 -2.99
C ASN A 193 36.98 2.42 -3.08
N SER A 194 36.97 1.54 -2.08
CA SER A 194 37.77 0.32 -2.09
C SER A 194 37.18 -0.68 -3.09
N SER A 195 35.88 -0.94 -3.01
CA SER A 195 35.18 -1.88 -3.89
C SER A 195 35.27 -1.45 -5.36
N LEU A 196 35.11 -0.15 -5.65
CA LEU A 196 35.25 0.38 -7.01
C LEU A 196 36.68 0.20 -7.56
N ARG A 197 37.72 0.48 -6.77
CA ARG A 197 39.11 0.28 -7.20
C ARG A 197 39.41 -1.18 -7.52
N HIS A 198 38.94 -2.11 -6.69
CA HIS A 198 39.10 -3.54 -6.96
C HIS A 198 38.35 -3.98 -8.23
N TRP A 199 37.17 -3.42 -8.47
CA TRP A 199 36.40 -3.66 -9.68
C TRP A 199 37.12 -3.18 -10.95
N GLU A 200 37.66 -1.96 -10.93
CA GLU A 200 38.44 -1.41 -12.04
C GLU A 200 39.73 -2.21 -12.30
N GLN A 201 40.41 -2.66 -11.23
CA GLN A 201 41.59 -3.51 -11.34
C GLN A 201 41.30 -4.88 -11.99
N MET A 202 40.09 -5.40 -11.81
CA MET A 202 39.65 -6.64 -12.47
C MET A 202 39.16 -6.43 -13.91
N GLY A 203 39.22 -5.20 -14.44
CA GLY A 203 38.79 -4.89 -15.80
C GLY A 203 37.27 -4.90 -15.98
N GLY A 204 36.53 -4.63 -14.90
CA GLY A 204 35.08 -4.50 -14.96
C GLY A 204 34.62 -3.32 -15.81
N VAL A 205 33.41 -3.42 -16.37
CA VAL A 205 32.79 -2.33 -17.14
C VAL A 205 32.58 -1.08 -16.27
N SER A 206 32.60 0.11 -16.87
CA SER A 206 32.40 1.36 -16.13
C SER A 206 31.01 1.41 -15.47
N ILE A 207 31.00 1.82 -14.20
CA ILE A 207 29.78 1.95 -13.40
C ILE A 207 29.53 3.42 -13.14
N GLN A 208 28.29 3.85 -13.40
CA GLN A 208 27.90 5.26 -13.31
C GLN A 208 27.50 5.58 -11.87
N GLU A 209 28.27 6.43 -11.19
CA GLU A 209 28.12 6.71 -9.74
C GLU A 209 27.20 7.89 -9.39
N ASP A 210 26.43 8.40 -10.34
CA ASP A 210 25.66 9.63 -10.13
C ASP A 210 24.41 9.39 -9.24
N MET A 211 23.99 10.46 -8.56
CA MET A 211 22.84 10.54 -7.64
C MET A 211 21.50 10.15 -8.31
N ILE A 212 21.49 9.99 -9.64
CA ILE A 212 20.37 9.46 -10.41
C ILE A 212 19.96 8.07 -9.93
N ILE A 213 20.89 7.24 -9.42
CA ILE A 213 20.58 5.89 -8.89
C ILE A 213 19.63 5.95 -7.68
N ASP A 214 19.95 6.74 -6.64
CA ASP A 214 19.04 6.91 -5.49
C ASP A 214 17.71 7.52 -5.95
N LYS A 215 17.78 8.50 -6.86
CA LYS A 215 16.61 9.21 -7.34
C LYS A 215 15.67 8.30 -8.15
N SER A 216 16.18 7.36 -8.94
CA SER A 216 15.38 6.44 -9.76
C SER A 216 14.66 5.40 -8.89
N ILE A 217 15.36 4.81 -7.92
CA ILE A 217 14.77 3.92 -6.92
C ILE A 217 13.74 4.69 -6.08
N ARG A 218 14.12 5.84 -5.54
CA ARG A 218 13.22 6.65 -4.70
C ARG A 218 11.98 7.10 -5.48
N ARG A 219 12.11 7.50 -6.74
CA ARG A 219 10.96 7.90 -7.57
C ARG A 219 10.06 6.72 -7.89
N SER A 220 10.60 5.58 -8.30
CA SER A 220 9.78 4.39 -8.63
C SER A 220 9.06 3.83 -7.39
N VAL A 221 9.74 3.81 -6.25
CA VAL A 221 9.20 3.34 -4.97
C VAL A 221 8.24 4.37 -4.36
N ASN A 222 8.48 5.68 -4.49
CA ASN A 222 7.57 6.68 -3.94
C ASN A 222 6.38 6.99 -4.86
N SER A 223 6.56 7.08 -6.18
CA SER A 223 5.52 7.55 -7.11
C SER A 223 4.28 6.66 -7.17
N ARG A 224 4.47 5.33 -7.03
CA ARG A 224 3.35 4.37 -7.10
C ARG A 224 2.89 3.88 -5.72
N ALA A 225 3.57 4.28 -4.65
CA ALA A 225 3.62 3.43 -3.48
C ALA A 225 3.72 4.16 -2.13
N SER A 226 4.28 5.36 -2.01
CA SER A 226 4.45 5.96 -0.67
C SER A 226 3.11 6.28 0.01
N VAL A 227 2.10 6.71 -0.76
CA VAL A 227 0.78 7.03 -0.23
C VAL A 227 -0.07 5.77 -0.09
N LEU A 228 -0.23 5.01 -1.17
CA LEU A 228 -1.06 3.81 -1.19
C LEU A 228 -0.51 2.71 -0.25
N LYS A 229 0.81 2.50 -0.17
CA LYS A 229 1.39 1.45 0.69
C LYS A 229 1.37 1.83 2.17
N ARG A 230 1.50 3.12 2.52
CA ARG A 230 1.30 3.57 3.92
C ARG A 230 -0.15 3.30 4.35
N TYR A 231 -1.12 3.66 3.51
CA TYR A 231 -2.52 3.36 3.79
C TYR A 231 -2.81 1.86 3.88
N VAL A 232 -2.24 1.03 2.99
CA VAL A 232 -2.46 -0.43 3.03
C VAL A 232 -1.84 -1.07 4.26
N ALA A 233 -0.64 -0.64 4.67
CA ALA A 233 0.00 -1.13 5.91
C ALA A 233 -0.81 -0.71 7.15
N ASP A 234 -1.28 0.54 7.20
CA ASP A 234 -2.10 1.05 8.29
C ASP A 234 -3.48 0.37 8.36
N VAL A 235 -4.07 0.05 7.20
CA VAL A 235 -5.32 -0.74 7.10
C VAL A 235 -5.09 -2.17 7.55
N GLY A 236 -3.97 -2.79 7.20
CA GLY A 236 -3.61 -4.14 7.65
C GLY A 236 -3.50 -4.23 9.17
N LYS A 237 -2.84 -3.26 9.82
CA LYS A 237 -2.72 -3.20 11.28
C LYS A 237 -4.04 -2.83 11.97
N SER A 238 -4.85 -1.97 11.35
CA SER A 238 -6.07 -1.40 11.96
C SER A 238 -7.36 -2.12 11.54
N TRP A 239 -7.26 -3.22 10.79
CA TRP A 239 -8.42 -3.95 10.27
C TRP A 239 -9.45 -4.35 11.35
N PRO A 240 -9.09 -4.75 12.59
CA PRO A 240 -10.08 -5.09 13.61
C PRO A 240 -10.81 -3.84 14.11
N VAL A 241 -10.10 -2.72 14.21
CA VAL A 241 -10.66 -1.43 14.62
C VAL A 241 -11.65 -0.91 13.58
N LEU A 242 -11.35 -1.08 12.29
CA LEU A 242 -12.26 -0.69 11.21
C LEU A 242 -13.56 -1.50 11.23
N ILE A 243 -13.47 -2.82 11.47
CA ILE A 243 -14.67 -3.68 11.55
C ILE A 243 -15.51 -3.32 12.78
N VAL A 244 -14.87 -3.14 13.94
CA VAL A 244 -15.57 -2.87 15.20
C VAL A 244 -16.13 -1.44 15.23
N CYS A 245 -15.28 -0.42 15.04
CA CYS A 245 -15.67 0.98 15.15
C CYS A 245 -16.37 1.53 13.90
N GLY A 246 -16.04 1.02 12.71
CA GLY A 246 -16.62 1.47 11.44
C GLY A 246 -17.85 0.67 10.99
N GLY A 247 -17.92 -0.61 11.35
CA GLY A 247 -19.03 -1.49 10.96
C GLY A 247 -20.00 -1.75 12.11
N LEU A 248 -19.54 -2.48 13.13
CA LEU A 248 -20.42 -3.10 14.12
C LEU A 248 -21.05 -2.08 15.08
N VAL A 249 -20.24 -1.16 15.61
CA VAL A 249 -20.70 -0.12 16.55
C VAL A 249 -21.69 0.85 15.90
N PRO A 250 -21.44 1.41 14.70
CA PRO A 250 -22.40 2.30 14.04
C PRO A 250 -23.70 1.60 13.66
N LEU A 251 -23.64 0.34 13.22
CA LEU A 251 -24.85 -0.43 12.93
C LEU A 251 -25.69 -0.67 14.19
N PHE A 252 -25.06 -1.04 15.30
CA PHE A 252 -25.75 -1.22 16.58
C PHE A 252 -26.35 0.10 17.08
N LEU A 253 -25.58 1.19 17.06
CA LEU A 253 -26.06 2.52 17.44
C LEU A 253 -27.20 3.00 16.54
N SER A 254 -27.15 2.69 15.23
CA SER A 254 -28.22 3.01 14.28
C SER A 254 -29.51 2.24 14.59
N ILE A 255 -29.43 0.95 14.94
CA ILE A 255 -30.61 0.17 15.34
C ILE A 255 -31.21 0.72 16.64
N VAL A 256 -30.37 1.01 17.65
CA VAL A 256 -30.81 1.63 18.91
C VAL A 256 -31.46 2.98 18.64
N TRP A 257 -30.88 3.79 17.76
CA TRP A 257 -31.42 5.09 17.34
C TRP A 257 -32.83 4.98 16.74
N LEU A 258 -33.04 4.03 15.82
CA LEU A 258 -34.34 3.80 15.21
C LEU A 258 -35.39 3.31 16.23
N LEU A 259 -34.99 2.49 17.20
CA LEU A 259 -35.87 2.07 18.30
C LEU A 259 -36.24 3.23 19.23
N LEU A 260 -35.30 4.13 19.51
CA LEU A 260 -35.54 5.31 20.34
C LEU A 260 -36.50 6.30 19.67
N ILE A 261 -36.35 6.54 18.36
CA ILE A 261 -37.30 7.36 17.59
C ILE A 261 -38.70 6.75 17.67
N ARG A 262 -38.84 5.42 17.60
CA ARG A 262 -40.15 4.77 17.67
C ARG A 262 -40.89 5.03 18.99
N HIS A 263 -40.18 5.16 20.11
CA HIS A 263 -40.79 5.34 21.43
C HIS A 263 -40.88 6.81 21.87
N PHE A 264 -39.96 7.67 21.40
CA PHE A 264 -39.80 9.04 21.91
C PHE A 264 -39.66 10.11 20.81
N VAL A 265 -40.47 10.02 19.74
CA VAL A 265 -40.44 10.93 18.57
C VAL A 265 -40.36 12.41 18.93
N ALA A 266 -41.08 12.85 19.97
CA ALA A 266 -41.19 14.27 20.31
C ALA A 266 -39.99 14.81 21.10
N ALA A 267 -39.40 14.02 22.00
CA ALA A 267 -38.29 14.49 22.87
C ALA A 267 -36.93 14.37 22.18
N MET A 268 -36.78 13.39 21.28
CA MET A 268 -35.51 13.06 20.63
C MET A 268 -34.88 14.24 19.87
N PRO A 269 -35.61 14.96 19.00
CA PRO A 269 -35.05 16.09 18.25
C PRO A 269 -34.59 17.25 19.14
N TRP A 270 -35.24 17.45 20.30
CA TRP A 270 -34.82 18.48 21.23
C TRP A 270 -33.54 18.09 21.96
N ILE A 271 -33.38 16.82 22.33
CA ILE A 271 -32.15 16.32 22.95
C ILE A 271 -30.97 16.44 21.99
N THR A 272 -31.14 16.12 20.70
CA THR A 272 -30.06 16.29 19.71
C THR A 272 -29.69 17.74 19.49
N VAL A 273 -30.69 18.61 19.36
CA VAL A 273 -30.46 20.05 19.20
C VAL A 273 -29.71 20.61 20.40
N VAL A 274 -30.10 20.26 21.63
CA VAL A 274 -29.41 20.70 22.85
C VAL A 274 -27.99 20.15 22.87
N LEU A 275 -27.80 18.85 22.70
CA LEU A 275 -26.49 18.21 22.75
C LEU A 275 -25.53 18.78 21.70
N PHE A 276 -25.99 18.96 20.46
CA PHE A 276 -25.16 19.50 19.38
C PHE A 276 -24.77 20.95 19.65
N ASN A 277 -25.71 21.79 20.12
CA ASN A 277 -25.40 23.18 20.47
C ASN A 277 -24.44 23.26 21.67
N THR A 278 -24.62 22.43 22.71
CA THR A 278 -23.68 22.37 23.84
C THR A 278 -22.29 21.95 23.38
N LEU A 279 -22.19 20.97 22.47
CA LEU A 279 -20.92 20.50 21.94
C LEU A 279 -20.23 21.59 21.12
N LEU A 280 -20.97 22.28 20.24
CA LEU A 280 -20.44 23.44 19.49
C LEU A 280 -19.91 24.53 20.43
N ILE A 281 -20.70 24.92 21.44
CA ILE A 281 -20.26 25.91 22.44
C ILE A 281 -18.99 25.45 23.16
N SER A 282 -18.93 24.17 23.57
CA SER A 282 -17.75 23.62 24.26
C SER A 282 -16.49 23.67 23.39
N VAL A 283 -16.62 23.36 22.10
CA VAL A 283 -15.52 23.38 21.14
C VAL A 283 -15.08 24.82 20.85
N THR A 284 -16.04 25.74 20.71
CA THR A 284 -15.73 27.18 20.54
C THR A 284 -14.98 27.73 21.75
N ILE A 285 -15.41 27.40 22.97
CA ILE A 285 -14.71 27.80 24.20
C ILE A 285 -13.32 27.16 24.26
N PHE A 286 -13.18 25.88 23.91
CA PHE A 286 -11.88 25.19 23.90
C PHE A 286 -10.89 25.85 22.92
N TYR A 287 -11.32 26.16 21.70
CA TYR A 287 -10.48 26.87 20.73
C TYR A 287 -10.19 28.31 21.15
N TYR A 288 -11.13 29.00 21.79
CA TYR A 288 -10.90 30.34 22.32
C TYR A 288 -9.85 30.34 23.44
N LEU A 289 -9.92 29.38 24.36
CA LEU A 289 -8.95 29.24 25.45
C LEU A 289 -7.56 28.80 24.95
N LYS A 290 -7.50 27.97 23.91
CA LYS A 290 -6.23 27.48 23.34
C LYS A 290 -5.62 28.43 22.32
N GLY A 291 -6.41 29.30 21.68
CA GLY A 291 -5.91 30.34 20.76
C GLY A 291 -5.44 31.62 21.45
N TRP A 292 -5.57 31.71 22.78
CA TRP A 292 -5.06 32.81 23.61
C TRP A 292 -3.70 32.47 24.28
N PHE A 293 -3.11 31.31 24.01
CA PHE A 293 -1.71 31.01 24.31
C PHE A 293 -0.95 30.77 23.00
#